data_AF-A0AAN5CKI0-F1
#
_entry.id   AF-A0AAN5CKI0-F1
#
_cell.length_a   1.000
_cell.length_b   1.000
_cell.length_c   1.000
_cell.angle_alpha   90.00
_cell.angle_beta   90.00
_cell.angle_gamma   90.00
#
_symmetry.space_group_name_H-M   'P 1'
#
loop_
_entity.id
_entity.type
_entity.pdbx_description
1 polymer ?
#
loop_
_entity_poly.entity_id
_entity_poly.type
_entity_poly.pdbx_seq_one_letter_code
_entity_poly.pdbx_strand_id
1 'polypeptide(L)'
;RRSPPSLRSYAVLLANIAFIDLVASIASLLTITRVIPVGEMIALIYNGPCVIISGFFCNFLIIVDAVVLTQTHFLIAVSFAYRLYVLVRPKFPSRRHIIHMCLIIALFW
;
A
#
# COMPACT_ATOMS: atom_id res chain seq x y z
N ARG A 1 31.47 -9.63 1.16
CA ARG A 1 30.14 -9.77 1.80
C ARG A 1 29.12 -10.06 0.71
N ARG A 2 28.80 -11.33 0.45
CA ARG A 2 27.72 -11.71 -0.48
C ARG A 2 26.40 -11.46 0.23
N SER A 3 25.64 -10.47 -0.21
CA SER A 3 24.25 -10.28 0.17
C SER A 3 23.51 -11.62 -0.04
N PRO A 4 22.92 -12.23 1.00
CA PRO A 4 22.18 -13.46 0.80
C PRO A 4 21.08 -13.26 -0.26
N PRO A 5 20.82 -14.25 -1.13
CA PRO A 5 19.84 -14.14 -2.22
C PRO A 5 18.42 -13.80 -1.74
N SER A 6 18.14 -13.96 -0.44
CA SER A 6 16.96 -13.48 0.28
C SER A 6 16.74 -11.96 0.16
N LEU A 7 17.81 -11.17 0.24
CA LEU A 7 17.75 -9.71 0.22
C LEU A 7 17.32 -9.17 -1.14
N ARG A 8 17.62 -9.86 -2.24
CA ARG A 8 17.22 -9.41 -3.58
C ARG A 8 15.71 -9.53 -3.80
N SER A 9 15.08 -10.59 -3.27
CA SER A 9 13.63 -10.75 -3.32
C SER A 9 12.93 -9.75 -2.40
N TYR A 10 13.52 -9.51 -1.22
CA TYR A 10 13.05 -8.49 -0.28
C TYR A 10 13.14 -7.07 -0.86
N ALA A 11 14.22 -6.75 -1.58
CA ALA A 11 14.39 -5.44 -2.22
C ALA A 11 13.32 -5.19 -3.30
N VAL A 12 12.93 -6.21 -4.07
CA VAL A 12 11.83 -6.09 -5.06
C VAL A 12 10.49 -5.84 -4.37
N LEU A 13 10.21 -6.51 -3.24
CA LEU A 13 9.00 -6.26 -2.46
C LEU A 13 8.98 -4.82 -1.93
N LEU A 14 10.10 -4.36 -1.38
CA LEU A 14 10.22 -3.02 -0.83
C LEU A 14 10.10 -1.94 -1.92
N ALA A 15 10.67 -2.18 -3.10
CA ALA A 15 10.53 -1.29 -4.24
C ALA A 15 9.07 -1.20 -4.73
N ASN A 16 8.35 -2.32 -4.72
CA ASN A 16 6.92 -2.33 -5.05
C ASN A 16 6.10 -1.55 -4.02
N ILE A 17 6.37 -1.74 -2.72
CA ILE A 17 5.75 -0.95 -1.66
C ILE A 17 6.01 0.54 -1.89
N ALA A 18 7.26 0.94 -2.15
CA ALA A 18 7.62 2.33 -2.37
C ALA A 18 6.92 2.93 -3.60
N PHE A 19 6.74 2.14 -4.67
CA PHE A 19 5.99 2.59 -5.84
C PHE A 19 4.51 2.80 -5.54
N ILE A 20 3.88 1.84 -4.84
CA ILE A 20 2.48 1.93 -4.42
C ILE A 20 2.28 3.13 -3.47
N ASP A 21 3.19 3.34 -2.54
CA ASP A 21 3.18 4.45 -1.58
C ASP A 21 3.40 5.82 -2.25
N LEU A 22 4.19 5.86 -3.31
CA LEU A 22 4.33 7.06 -4.16
C LEU A 22 3.01 7.39 -4.87
N VAL A 23 2.32 6.38 -5.41
CA VAL A 23 1.01 6.56 -6.04
C VAL A 23 -0.03 7.05 -5.02
N ALA A 24 -0.05 6.47 -3.82
CA ALA A 24 -0.89 6.95 -2.71
C ALA A 24 -0.60 8.41 -2.40
N SER A 25 0.68 8.75 -2.21
CA SER A 25 1.10 10.12 -1.89
C SER A 25 0.67 11.12 -2.95
N ILE A 26 0.75 10.76 -4.24
CA ILE A 26 0.26 11.60 -5.34
C ILE A 26 -1.27 11.75 -5.26
N ALA A 27 -2.02 10.67 -5.05
CA ALA A 27 -3.48 10.71 -4.92
C ALA A 27 -3.93 11.55 -3.71
N SER A 28 -3.26 11.39 -2.58
CA SER A 28 -3.41 12.19 -1.36
C SER A 28 -3.11 13.68 -1.60
N LEU A 29 -2.04 14.01 -2.31
CA LEU A 29 -1.71 15.39 -2.70
C LEU A 29 -2.74 16.00 -3.65
N LEU A 30 -3.32 15.19 -4.55
CA LEU A 30 -4.34 15.66 -5.48
C LEU A 30 -5.70 15.88 -4.82
N THR A 31 -6.01 15.14 -3.76
CA THR A 31 -7.30 15.20 -3.06
C THR A 31 -7.31 16.18 -1.90
N ILE A 32 -6.22 16.28 -1.12
CA ILE A 32 -6.10 17.06 0.13
C ILE A 32 -7.41 16.94 0.94
N THR A 33 -7.72 15.71 1.31
CA THR A 33 -8.99 15.37 1.96
C THR A 33 -8.96 15.72 3.43
N ARG A 34 -10.00 16.41 3.91
CA ARG A 34 -10.26 16.63 5.34
C ARG A 34 -11.45 15.79 5.76
N VAL A 35 -11.27 15.00 6.82
CA VAL A 35 -12.33 14.21 7.43
C VAL A 35 -12.87 14.99 8.63
N ILE A 36 -14.15 15.34 8.59
CA ILE A 36 -14.83 16.02 9.70
C ILE A 36 -15.92 15.07 10.24
N PRO A 37 -15.87 14.68 11.52
CA PRO A 37 -16.96 13.94 12.14
C PRO A 37 -18.15 14.89 12.38
N VAL A 38 -19.32 14.52 11.87
CA VAL A 38 -20.58 15.26 12.06
C VAL A 38 -21.58 14.29 12.68
N GLY A 39 -21.58 14.21 14.01
CA GLY A 39 -22.36 13.22 14.76
C GLY A 39 -21.88 11.79 14.45
N GLU A 40 -22.81 10.93 14.02
CA GLU A 40 -22.54 9.54 13.60
C GLU A 40 -22.04 9.42 12.14
N MET A 41 -21.90 10.55 11.42
CA MET A 41 -21.47 10.56 10.01
C MET A 41 -20.09 11.17 9.83
N ILE A 42 -19.40 10.78 8.77
CA ILE A 42 -18.14 11.37 8.32
C ILE A 42 -18.37 12.23 7.08
N ALA A 43 -17.99 13.50 7.15
CA ALA A 43 -17.98 14.40 6.00
C ALA A 43 -16.55 14.46 5.43
N LEU A 44 -16.42 14.16 4.14
CA LEU A 44 -15.15 14.25 3.40
C LEU A 44 -15.15 15.55 2.58
N ILE A 45 -14.20 16.44 2.88
CA ILE A 45 -14.03 17.71 2.18
C ILE A 45 -12.72 17.66 1.38
N TYR A 46 -12.83 17.71 0.06
CA TYR A 46 -11.68 17.74 -0.85
C TYR A 46 -11.24 19.19 -1.08
N ASN A 47 -9.99 19.51 -0.75
CA ASN A 47 -9.40 20.85 -0.96
C ASN A 47 -8.28 20.84 -2.01
N GLY A 48 -8.02 19.67 -2.61
CA GLY A 48 -6.92 19.50 -3.55
C GLY A 48 -7.27 19.92 -4.98
N PRO A 49 -6.27 19.89 -5.88
CA PRO A 49 -6.44 20.22 -7.30
C PRO A 49 -7.42 19.29 -8.04
N CYS A 50 -7.81 18.14 -7.47
CA CYS A 50 -8.83 17.27 -8.04
C CYS A 50 -10.18 17.98 -8.27
N VAL A 51 -10.50 19.00 -7.45
CA VAL A 51 -11.76 19.75 -7.51
C VAL A 51 -11.86 20.55 -8.82
N ILE A 52 -10.72 20.96 -9.38
CA ILE A 52 -10.64 21.70 -10.65
C ILE A 52 -11.04 20.80 -11.83
N ILE A 53 -10.78 19.49 -11.72
CA ILE A 53 -11.08 18.51 -12.77
C ILE A 53 -12.54 18.08 -12.69
N SER A 54 -12.95 17.48 -11.56
CA SER A 54 -14.31 17.02 -11.32
C SER A 54 -14.48 16.48 -9.90
N GLY A 55 -15.67 16.64 -9.31
CA GLY A 55 -16.02 16.00 -8.04
C GLY A 55 -15.99 14.47 -8.10
N PHE A 56 -16.32 13.87 -9.26
CA PHE A 56 -16.22 12.42 -9.44
C PHE A 56 -14.76 11.95 -9.42
N PHE A 57 -13.85 12.74 -9.99
CA PHE A 57 -12.43 12.44 -9.98
C PHE A 57 -11.84 12.49 -8.56
N CYS A 58 -12.22 13.49 -7.75
CA CYS A 58 -11.85 13.50 -6.32
C CYS A 58 -12.35 12.25 -5.58
N ASN A 59 -13.61 11.86 -5.81
CA ASN A 59 -14.18 10.67 -5.16
C ASN A 59 -13.48 9.37 -5.60
N PHE A 60 -13.14 9.28 -6.88
CA PHE A 60 -12.35 8.16 -7.38
C PHE A 60 -10.96 8.11 -6.73
N LEU A 61 -10.27 9.25 -6.65
CA LEU A 61 -8.93 9.32 -6.04
C LEU A 61 -8.93 8.94 -4.56
N ILE A 62 -9.94 9.32 -3.77
CA ILE A 62 -9.98 8.93 -2.35
C ILE A 62 -10.22 7.43 -2.17
N ILE A 63 -11.01 6.81 -3.05
CA ILE A 63 -11.21 5.35 -3.04
C ILE A 63 -9.89 4.68 -3.38
N VAL A 64 -9.21 5.12 -4.45
CA VAL A 64 -7.90 4.60 -4.82
C VAL A 64 -6.88 4.77 -3.69
N ASP A 65 -6.81 5.94 -3.07
CA ASP A 65 -5.92 6.21 -1.95
C ASP A 65 -6.19 5.25 -0.77
N ALA A 66 -7.45 5.03 -0.41
CA ALA A 66 -7.84 4.08 0.63
C ALA A 66 -7.47 2.62 0.30
N VAL A 67 -7.67 2.18 -0.96
CA VAL A 67 -7.25 0.85 -1.45
C VAL A 67 -5.74 0.68 -1.28
N VAL A 68 -5.00 1.65 -1.80
CA VAL A 68 -3.55 1.61 -1.93
C VAL A 68 -2.89 1.69 -0.55
N LEU A 69 -3.42 2.52 0.36
CA LEU A 69 -2.97 2.57 1.76
C LEU A 69 -3.22 1.25 2.50
N THR A 70 -4.37 0.63 2.29
CA THR A 70 -4.66 -0.69 2.89
C THR A 70 -3.66 -1.74 2.38
N GLN A 71 -3.43 -1.76 1.07
CA GLN A 71 -2.51 -2.68 0.41
C GLN A 71 -1.06 -2.51 0.90
N THR A 72 -0.56 -1.28 1.05
CA THR A 72 0.80 -1.02 1.56
C THR A 72 0.97 -1.50 3.00
N HIS A 73 -0.01 -1.26 3.88
CA HIS A 73 0.03 -1.75 5.26
C HIS A 73 0.16 -3.28 5.33
N PHE A 74 -0.61 -4.01 4.51
CA PHE A 74 -0.49 -5.48 4.43
C PHE A 74 0.88 -5.92 3.94
N LEU A 75 1.41 -5.28 2.89
CA LEU A 75 2.73 -5.63 2.34
C LEU A 75 3.86 -5.34 3.35
N ILE A 76 3.76 -4.25 4.12
CA ILE A 76 4.72 -3.92 5.17
C ILE A 76 4.64 -4.94 6.32
N ALA A 77 3.43 -5.35 6.73
CA ALA A 77 3.26 -6.38 7.76
C ALA A 77 3.88 -7.72 7.32
N VAL A 78 3.65 -8.14 6.08
CA VAL A 78 4.27 -9.34 5.50
C VAL A 78 5.78 -9.21 5.42
N SER A 79 6.29 -8.03 5.05
CA SER A 79 7.72 -7.71 5.00
C SER A 79 8.39 -7.84 6.38
N PHE A 80 7.71 -7.37 7.43
CA PHE A 80 8.18 -7.49 8.81
C PHE A 80 8.13 -8.94 9.31
N ALA A 81 7.03 -9.65 9.05
CA ALA A 81 6.89 -11.08 9.35
C ALA A 81 7.95 -11.92 8.64
N TYR A 82 8.27 -11.59 7.39
CA TYR A 82 9.32 -12.23 6.61
C TYR A 82 10.72 -12.07 7.26
N ARG A 83 11.04 -10.87 7.75
CA ARG A 83 12.30 -10.61 8.48
C ARG A 83 12.38 -11.40 9.79
N LEU A 84 11.29 -11.44 10.57
CA LEU A 84 11.21 -12.23 11.80
C LEU A 84 11.33 -13.74 11.53
N TYR A 85 10.67 -14.22 10.47
CA TYR A 85 10.67 -15.64 10.13
C TYR A 85 12.06 -16.15 9.73
N VAL A 86 12.81 -15.36 8.97
CA VAL A 86 14.23 -15.65 8.64
C VAL A 86 15.11 -15.76 9.89
N LEU A 87 14.79 -15.02 10.95
CA LEU A 87 15.54 -15.03 12.21
C LEU A 87 15.26 -16.31 13.04
N VAL A 88 14.04 -16.85 12.97
CA VAL A 88 13.57 -17.98 13.79
C VAL A 88 13.73 -19.34 13.08
N ARG A 89 13.63 -19.39 11.74
CA ARG A 89 13.76 -20.62 10.95
C ARG A 89 14.53 -20.36 9.65
N PRO A 90 15.63 -21.08 9.36
CA PRO A 90 16.36 -20.95 8.10
C PRO A 90 15.67 -21.63 6.90
N LYS A 91 14.54 -22.34 7.08
CA LYS A 91 13.80 -23.00 6.00
C LYS A 91 12.91 -22.01 5.26
N PHE A 92 13.34 -21.66 4.06
CA PHE A 92 12.77 -20.63 3.21
C PHE A 92 11.39 -20.97 2.62
N PRO A 93 10.36 -20.11 2.76
CA PRO A 93 9.19 -20.20 1.89
C PRO A 93 9.57 -19.75 0.47
N SER A 94 9.19 -20.55 -0.54
CA SER A 94 9.55 -20.30 -1.94
C SER A 94 9.01 -18.95 -2.43
N ARG A 95 9.81 -18.23 -3.24
CA ARG A 95 9.50 -16.91 -3.83
C ARG A 95 8.11 -16.85 -4.49
N ARG A 96 7.65 -17.98 -5.03
CA ARG A 96 6.32 -18.12 -5.64
C ARG A 96 5.19 -17.88 -4.63
N HIS A 97 5.30 -18.37 -3.39
CA HIS A 97 4.25 -18.21 -2.37
C HIS A 97 4.07 -16.75 -1.96
N ILE A 98 5.16 -15.98 -1.86
CA ILE A 98 5.10 -14.55 -1.53
C ILE A 98 4.46 -13.76 -2.66
N ILE A 99 4.82 -14.07 -3.92
CA ILE A 99 4.21 -13.45 -5.10
C ILE A 99 2.73 -13.81 -5.20
N HIS A 100 2.37 -15.08 -4.96
CA HIS A 100 0.97 -15.49 -4.92
C HIS A 100 0.19 -14.79 -3.79
N MET A 101 0.75 -14.63 -2.59
CA MET A 101 0.11 -13.86 -1.53
C MET A 101 -0.07 -12.39 -1.92
N CYS A 102 0.95 -11.75 -2.50
CA CYS A 102 0.83 -10.36 -2.96
C CYS A 102 -0.21 -10.21 -4.07
N LEU A 103 -0.28 -11.15 -5.01
CA LEU A 103 -1.27 -11.17 -6.08
C LEU A 103 -2.69 -11.41 -5.55
N ILE A 104 -2.86 -12.32 -4.59
CA ILE A 104 -4.15 -12.56 -3.94
C ILE A 104 -4.61 -11.31 -3.19
N ILE A 105 -3.73 -10.66 -2.42
CA ILE A 105 -4.05 -9.42 -1.72
C ILE A 105 -4.38 -8.28 -2.70
N ALA A 106 -3.74 -8.25 -3.87
CA ALA A 106 -4.04 -7.28 -4.93
C ALA A 106 -5.30 -7.60 -5.76
N LEU A 107 -5.82 -8.83 -5.69
CA LEU A 107 -6.99 -9.31 -6.45
C LEU A 107 -8.25 -9.45 -5.60
N PHE A 108 -8.12 -9.68 -4.28
CA PHE A 108 -9.23 -9.91 -3.35
C PHE A 108 -9.65 -8.64 -2.59
N TRP A 109 -9.14 -7.48 -2.99
CA TRP A 109 -9.62 -6.16 -2.59
C TRP A 109 -9.89 -5.34 -3.86
#